data_AF-A0A7Y6XNQ2-F1
#
_entry.id   AF-A0A7Y6XNQ2-F1
#
_cell.length_a   1.000
_cell.length_b   1.000
_cell.length_c   1.000
_cell.angle_alpha   90.00
_cell.angle_beta   90.00
_cell.angle_gamma   90.00
#
_symmetry.space_group_name_H-M   'P 1'
#
loop_
_entity.id
_entity.type
_entity.pdbx_description
1 polymer ?
#
loop_
_entity_poly.entity_id
_entity_poly.type
_entity_poly.pdbx_seq_one_letter_code
_entity_poly.pdbx_strand_id
1 'polypeptide(L)'
;MENFGIDQALKNLGVEAKNNGTFTGSNSTGSGGELKSYTPVTGAYIASVTSTTREEYEHLVATAQQAFLQWREVTAPMRGEIVRQFGQKLRAHKEDLGKLVSYEMGKSYQEGLGEVQEMIDICDFAVGLSRQLHGLTIKSERPGHHMQEQWHPLGVVGIISAFNFPVAVWAWNTALAWVCGDVCIWKPSEKTPLTGIACQNLIAETLKENDMPEGISCLINGDYTVGEFMTKDERVPLISATGSIRMGKIVGQTVASRLGKSILELGGNNAIIVTPEADLKMTVIGSVFGAVGTAGQRCTSTRRLIIHESIYGQVKDAIVNAYKQLRIGNPLDEKNHVGPLIDTDAVNNYLNAIDAVQKEGGKVIVEGGVLEGAGFESGCYVKPCIVEADNSYATVQEETFAPILYLLKYSGNVHDALAIQNGVKQGLSSAIMTNNVQEAYTFLSATGSDCGIANVNIGTSGAEIGGAFGGEKETGGGRESGSDAWKAYMRRQTNTINYTDKLPLAQGIKFDLG
;
A
#
# COMPACT_ATOMS: atom_id res chain seq x y z
N MET A 1 -6.02 -32.13 -4.66
CA MET A 1 -5.38 -31.18 -3.73
C MET A 1 -6.40 -30.82 -2.68
N GLU A 2 -6.01 -30.69 -1.41
CA GLU A 2 -6.89 -30.15 -0.38
C GLU A 2 -7.33 -28.74 -0.78
N ASN A 3 -8.64 -28.48 -0.77
CA ASN A 3 -9.18 -27.19 -1.22
C ASN A 3 -9.11 -26.09 -0.14
N PHE A 4 -8.53 -26.40 1.04
CA PHE A 4 -8.37 -25.52 2.21
C PHE A 4 -9.61 -24.68 2.58
N GLY A 5 -10.81 -25.16 2.21
CA GLY A 5 -12.08 -24.48 2.44
C GLY A 5 -12.34 -23.24 1.57
N ILE A 6 -11.62 -23.02 0.46
CA ILE A 6 -11.78 -21.81 -0.35
C ILE A 6 -13.19 -21.64 -0.93
N ASP A 7 -13.85 -22.71 -1.39
CA ASP A 7 -15.21 -22.63 -1.93
C ASP A 7 -16.20 -22.10 -0.89
N GLN A 8 -16.03 -22.51 0.37
CA GLN A 8 -16.86 -22.04 1.48
C GLN A 8 -16.54 -20.58 1.82
N ALA A 9 -15.27 -20.18 1.78
CA ALA A 9 -14.85 -18.80 1.99
C ALA A 9 -15.44 -17.86 0.91
N LEU A 10 -15.36 -18.25 -0.37
CA LEU A 10 -15.97 -17.49 -1.47
C LEU A 10 -17.48 -17.31 -1.27
N LYS A 11 -18.18 -18.38 -0.89
CA LYS A 11 -19.62 -18.33 -0.59
C LYS A 11 -19.93 -17.40 0.60
N ASN A 12 -19.15 -17.46 1.67
CA ASN A 12 -19.34 -16.62 2.85
C ASN A 12 -19.10 -15.13 2.55
N LEU A 13 -18.22 -14.83 1.59
CA LEU A 13 -17.91 -13.48 1.14
C LEU A 13 -18.85 -12.96 0.04
N GLY A 14 -19.84 -13.76 -0.37
CA GLY A 14 -20.77 -13.41 -1.45
C GLY A 14 -20.09 -13.30 -2.83
N VAL A 15 -18.98 -14.01 -3.04
CA VAL A 15 -18.32 -14.09 -4.34
C VAL A 15 -18.97 -15.20 -5.16
N GLU A 16 -19.55 -14.82 -6.30
CA GLU A 16 -20.21 -15.73 -7.23
C GLU A 16 -19.25 -16.18 -8.36
N ALA A 17 -19.67 -17.14 -9.17
CA ALA A 17 -18.88 -17.60 -10.33
C ALA A 17 -18.67 -16.50 -11.39
N LYS A 18 -19.66 -15.60 -11.51
CA LYS A 18 -19.61 -14.39 -12.33
C LYS A 18 -20.18 -13.23 -11.52
N ASN A 19 -19.37 -12.20 -11.30
CA ASN A 19 -19.73 -11.05 -10.48
C ASN A 19 -19.91 -9.82 -11.37
N ASN A 20 -20.87 -8.98 -11.02
CA ASN A 20 -20.88 -7.59 -11.49
C ASN A 20 -19.60 -6.90 -11.02
N GLY A 21 -19.06 -5.96 -11.79
CA GLY A 21 -17.81 -5.27 -11.45
C GLY A 21 -17.94 -3.78 -11.22
N THR A 22 -19.14 -3.22 -11.39
CA THR A 22 -19.42 -1.82 -11.06
C THR A 22 -20.42 -1.77 -9.91
N PHE A 23 -20.06 -1.11 -8.81
CA PHE A 23 -20.93 -0.94 -7.63
C PHE A 23 -21.03 0.53 -7.25
N THR A 24 -22.25 0.99 -6.97
CA THR A 24 -22.48 2.29 -6.33
C THR A 24 -22.56 2.19 -4.81
N GLY A 25 -22.45 0.99 -4.24
CA GLY A 25 -22.78 0.71 -2.85
C GLY A 25 -23.31 -0.71 -2.77
N SER A 26 -24.59 -0.86 -2.45
CA SER A 26 -25.30 -2.13 -2.49
C SER A 26 -25.74 -2.51 -3.89
N ASN A 27 -25.98 -1.53 -4.77
CA ASN A 27 -26.38 -1.81 -6.15
C ASN A 27 -25.16 -2.06 -7.04
N SER A 28 -25.32 -2.99 -7.98
CA SER A 28 -24.26 -3.35 -8.93
C SER A 28 -24.77 -3.54 -10.36
N THR A 29 -23.89 -3.27 -11.32
CA THR A 29 -24.11 -3.48 -12.75
C THR A 29 -22.89 -4.17 -13.38
N GLY A 30 -23.11 -4.85 -14.51
CA GLY A 30 -22.06 -5.60 -15.18
C GLY A 30 -22.32 -5.82 -16.66
N SER A 31 -22.13 -4.76 -17.46
CA SER A 31 -22.36 -4.77 -18.91
C SER A 31 -21.08 -4.84 -19.76
N GLY A 32 -19.90 -4.67 -19.17
CA GLY A 32 -18.63 -4.71 -19.89
C GLY A 32 -18.06 -6.12 -20.12
N GLY A 33 -16.84 -6.15 -20.66
CA GLY A 33 -16.10 -7.38 -20.93
C GLY A 33 -15.78 -8.18 -19.67
N GLU A 34 -15.49 -9.47 -19.82
CA GLU A 34 -15.22 -10.35 -18.67
C GLU A 34 -13.73 -10.34 -18.30
N LEU A 35 -13.43 -9.96 -17.06
CA LEU A 35 -12.12 -10.13 -16.41
C LEU A 35 -12.14 -11.43 -15.62
N LYS A 36 -11.24 -12.36 -15.96
CA LYS A 36 -11.14 -13.67 -15.31
C LYS A 36 -10.04 -13.66 -14.26
N SER A 37 -10.37 -14.12 -13.05
CA SER A 37 -9.40 -14.30 -11.97
C SER A 37 -8.89 -15.74 -11.95
N TYR A 38 -7.58 -15.90 -11.90
CA TYR A 38 -6.88 -17.18 -11.81
C TYR A 38 -6.01 -17.17 -10.57
N THR A 39 -5.93 -18.30 -9.88
CA THR A 39 -5.04 -18.42 -8.71
C THR A 39 -3.60 -18.71 -9.15
N PRO A 40 -2.59 -17.98 -8.65
CA PRO A 40 -1.18 -18.35 -8.86
C PRO A 40 -0.80 -19.66 -8.15
N VAL A 41 -1.64 -20.15 -7.24
CA VAL A 41 -1.39 -21.36 -6.46
C VAL A 41 -1.43 -22.61 -7.33
N THR A 42 -2.37 -22.68 -8.28
CA THR A 42 -2.57 -23.86 -9.15
C THR A 42 -2.73 -23.51 -10.63
N GLY A 43 -2.87 -22.23 -10.98
CA GLY A 43 -3.24 -21.78 -12.33
C GLY A 43 -4.73 -21.97 -12.65
N ALA A 44 -5.54 -22.47 -11.70
CA ALA A 44 -6.95 -22.71 -11.92
C ALA A 44 -7.74 -21.40 -11.98
N TYR A 45 -8.79 -21.41 -12.79
CA TYR A 45 -9.81 -20.37 -12.82
C TYR A 45 -10.59 -20.36 -11.49
N ILE A 46 -10.78 -19.17 -10.90
CA ILE A 46 -11.54 -18.99 -9.66
C ILE A 46 -12.97 -18.56 -9.99
N ALA A 47 -13.11 -17.35 -10.56
CA ALA A 47 -14.37 -16.72 -10.94
C ALA A 47 -14.07 -15.54 -11.89
N SER A 48 -15.11 -14.83 -12.33
CA SER A 48 -14.98 -13.66 -13.18
C SER A 48 -15.71 -12.43 -12.63
N VAL A 49 -15.27 -11.26 -13.10
CA VAL A 49 -15.86 -9.95 -12.81
C VAL A 49 -16.03 -9.20 -14.13
N THR A 50 -17.13 -8.49 -14.33
CA THR A 50 -17.30 -7.65 -15.53
C THR A 50 -16.52 -6.34 -15.41
N SER A 51 -15.78 -5.93 -16.43
CA SER A 51 -15.17 -4.60 -16.49
C SER A 51 -16.23 -3.50 -16.53
N THR A 52 -15.94 -2.39 -15.87
CA THR A 52 -16.77 -1.19 -15.86
C THR A 52 -16.73 -0.49 -17.21
N THR A 53 -17.91 -0.22 -17.78
CA THR A 53 -18.02 0.59 -19.00
C THR A 53 -17.93 2.09 -18.69
N ARG A 54 -17.72 2.92 -19.72
CA ARG A 54 -17.69 4.37 -19.51
C ARG A 54 -19.04 4.89 -19.01
N GLU A 55 -20.13 4.35 -19.54
CA GLU A 55 -21.50 4.73 -19.17
C GLU A 55 -21.82 4.37 -17.71
N GLU A 56 -21.39 3.19 -17.27
CA GLU A 56 -21.53 2.76 -15.88
C GLU A 56 -20.70 3.64 -14.94
N TYR A 57 -19.46 3.98 -15.32
CA TYR A 57 -18.62 4.91 -14.57
C TYR A 57 -19.28 6.29 -14.40
N GLU A 58 -19.86 6.85 -15.47
CA GLU A 58 -20.55 8.16 -15.40
C GLU A 58 -21.74 8.14 -14.44
N HIS A 59 -22.52 7.06 -14.44
CA HIS A 59 -23.62 6.89 -13.49
C HIS A 59 -23.11 6.77 -12.04
N LEU A 60 -22.05 6.00 -11.84
CA LEU A 60 -21.46 5.75 -10.53
C LEU A 60 -20.87 7.03 -9.92
N VAL A 61 -20.09 7.80 -10.68
CA VAL A 61 -19.49 9.03 -10.15
C VAL A 61 -20.54 10.09 -9.85
N ALA A 62 -21.61 10.18 -10.65
CA ALA A 62 -22.74 11.06 -10.35
C ALA A 62 -23.42 10.64 -9.03
N THR A 63 -23.59 9.34 -8.79
CA THR A 63 -24.14 8.80 -7.55
C THR A 63 -23.24 9.11 -6.35
N ALA A 64 -21.93 8.93 -6.49
CA ALA A 64 -20.95 9.29 -5.46
C ALA A 64 -21.00 10.79 -5.12
N GLN A 65 -21.13 11.68 -6.11
CA GLN A 65 -21.26 13.11 -5.85
C GLN A 65 -22.52 13.46 -5.04
N GLN A 66 -23.65 12.82 -5.32
CA GLN A 66 -24.87 13.03 -4.53
C GLN A 66 -24.74 12.48 -3.11
N ALA A 67 -24.09 11.33 -2.95
CA ALA A 67 -23.80 10.74 -1.65
C ALA A 67 -22.91 11.65 -0.81
N PHE A 68 -21.87 12.24 -1.41
CA PHE A 68 -20.97 13.17 -0.74
C PHE A 68 -21.70 14.36 -0.14
N LEU A 69 -22.70 14.92 -0.85
CA LEU A 69 -23.47 16.06 -0.34
C LEU A 69 -24.18 15.75 0.97
N GLN A 70 -24.66 14.50 1.15
CA GLN A 70 -25.30 14.03 2.38
C GLN A 70 -24.26 13.58 3.42
N TRP A 71 -23.28 12.79 2.99
CA TRP A 71 -22.27 12.18 3.85
C TRP A 71 -21.42 13.22 4.60
N ARG A 72 -21.08 14.33 3.94
CA ARG A 72 -20.30 15.41 4.58
C ARG A 72 -21.04 16.11 5.72
N GLU A 73 -22.38 16.02 5.76
CA GLU A 73 -23.21 16.59 6.84
C GLU A 73 -23.33 15.63 8.04
N VAL A 74 -23.11 14.33 7.84
CA VAL A 74 -23.01 13.35 8.92
C VAL A 74 -21.80 13.70 9.78
N THR A 75 -21.99 13.90 11.08
CA THR A 75 -20.88 14.29 11.98
C THR A 75 -19.74 13.27 11.96
N ALA A 76 -18.49 13.73 12.05
CA ALA A 76 -17.32 12.85 12.00
C ALA A 76 -17.40 11.65 12.97
N PRO A 77 -17.81 11.79 14.25
CA PRO A 77 -17.94 10.64 15.14
C PRO A 77 -18.99 9.61 14.70
N MET A 78 -20.06 10.04 14.02
CA MET A 78 -21.07 9.12 13.47
C MET A 78 -20.53 8.39 12.23
N ARG A 79 -19.72 9.08 11.41
CA ARG A 79 -18.97 8.41 10.33
C ARG A 79 -17.99 7.38 10.89
N GLY A 80 -17.33 7.70 12.01
CA GLY A 80 -16.52 6.76 12.77
C GLY A 80 -17.31 5.53 13.23
N GLU A 81 -18.56 5.67 13.67
CA GLU A 81 -19.41 4.53 14.04
C GLU A 81 -19.67 3.57 12.87
N ILE A 82 -19.89 4.08 11.65
CA ILE A 82 -20.01 3.24 10.45
C ILE A 82 -18.71 2.46 10.19
N VAL A 83 -17.55 3.13 10.28
CA VAL A 83 -16.24 2.48 10.13
C VAL A 83 -16.00 1.44 11.22
N ARG A 84 -16.44 1.69 12.45
CA ARG A 84 -16.37 0.72 13.56
C ARG A 84 -17.13 -0.56 13.23
N GLN A 85 -18.36 -0.43 12.72
CA GLN A 85 -19.21 -1.58 12.36
C GLN A 85 -18.62 -2.36 11.19
N PHE A 86 -18.07 -1.67 10.19
CA PHE A 86 -17.33 -2.32 9.11
C PHE A 86 -16.14 -3.13 9.67
N GLY A 87 -15.37 -2.56 10.61
CA GLY A 87 -14.32 -3.26 11.34
C GLY A 87 -14.83 -4.50 12.11
N GLN A 88 -16.09 -4.55 12.55
CA GLN A 88 -16.67 -5.76 13.15
C GLN A 88 -17.03 -6.82 12.10
N LYS A 89 -17.54 -6.42 10.93
CA LYS A 89 -17.77 -7.35 9.81
C LYS A 89 -16.45 -7.97 9.33
N LEU A 90 -15.39 -7.17 9.22
CA LEU A 90 -14.05 -7.68 8.90
C LEU A 90 -13.55 -8.70 9.93
N ARG A 91 -13.77 -8.46 11.24
CA ARG A 91 -13.43 -9.44 12.28
C ARG A 91 -14.19 -10.76 12.12
N ALA A 92 -15.48 -10.69 11.83
CA ALA A 92 -16.32 -11.87 11.62
C ALA A 92 -15.89 -12.70 10.40
N HIS A 93 -15.38 -12.03 9.35
CA HIS A 93 -14.98 -12.65 8.09
C HIS A 93 -13.45 -12.75 7.89
N LYS A 94 -12.65 -12.56 8.95
CA LYS A 94 -11.19 -12.49 8.86
C LYS A 94 -10.57 -13.72 8.21
N GLU A 95 -11.02 -14.91 8.61
CA GLU A 95 -10.50 -16.16 8.09
C GLU A 95 -10.85 -16.37 6.61
N ASP A 96 -12.09 -16.07 6.22
CA ASP A 96 -12.56 -16.25 4.85
C ASP A 96 -11.85 -15.28 3.91
N LEU A 97 -11.77 -14.00 4.29
CA LEU A 97 -11.07 -12.99 3.49
C LEU A 97 -9.56 -13.26 3.44
N GLY A 98 -8.95 -13.69 4.55
CA GLY A 98 -7.54 -14.07 4.58
C GLY A 98 -7.22 -15.24 3.64
N LYS A 99 -8.08 -16.26 3.59
CA LYS A 99 -7.95 -17.36 2.61
C LYS A 99 -8.07 -16.86 1.18
N LEU A 100 -9.04 -15.99 0.88
CA LEU A 100 -9.22 -15.42 -0.45
C LEU A 100 -7.99 -14.60 -0.87
N VAL A 101 -7.46 -13.74 0.00
CA VAL A 101 -6.22 -12.99 -0.26
C VAL A 101 -5.08 -13.95 -0.59
N SER A 102 -4.85 -14.97 0.23
CA SER A 102 -3.77 -15.94 0.00
C SER A 102 -3.96 -16.76 -1.27
N TYR A 103 -5.19 -17.10 -1.63
CA TYR A 103 -5.49 -17.92 -2.80
C TYR A 103 -5.48 -17.11 -4.10
N GLU A 104 -6.03 -15.91 -4.13
CA GLU A 104 -6.07 -15.05 -5.31
C GLU A 104 -4.73 -14.34 -5.55
N MET A 105 -4.05 -13.86 -4.50
CA MET A 105 -2.78 -13.13 -4.62
C MET A 105 -1.53 -14.02 -4.53
N GLY A 106 -1.57 -15.08 -3.71
CA GLY A 106 -0.46 -16.03 -3.54
C GLY A 106 0.40 -15.85 -2.29
N LYS A 107 0.08 -14.90 -1.40
CA LYS A 107 0.80 -14.74 -0.13
C LYS A 107 0.42 -15.81 0.89
N SER A 108 1.30 -16.11 1.86
CA SER A 108 1.03 -17.13 2.89
C SER A 108 -0.25 -16.83 3.67
N TYR A 109 -0.89 -17.87 4.21
CA TYR A 109 -2.15 -17.73 4.95
C TYR A 109 -2.03 -16.78 6.14
N GLN A 110 -0.91 -16.85 6.87
CA GLN A 110 -0.65 -15.96 7.99
C GLN A 110 -0.51 -14.50 7.54
N GLU A 111 0.07 -14.25 6.37
CA GLU A 111 0.11 -12.90 5.79
C GLU A 111 -1.26 -12.44 5.29
N GLY A 112 -2.09 -13.33 4.73
CA GLY A 112 -3.48 -13.02 4.38
C GLY A 112 -4.32 -12.63 5.60
N LEU A 113 -4.20 -13.40 6.69
CA LEU A 113 -4.82 -13.06 7.98
C LEU A 113 -4.26 -11.75 8.57
N GLY A 114 -2.97 -11.53 8.44
CA GLY A 114 -2.31 -10.30 8.88
C GLY A 114 -2.81 -9.08 8.12
N GLU A 115 -2.97 -9.18 6.81
CA GLU A 115 -3.49 -8.08 6.00
C GLU A 115 -4.92 -7.71 6.39
N VAL A 116 -5.80 -8.70 6.62
CA VAL A 116 -7.16 -8.41 7.11
C VAL A 116 -7.13 -7.84 8.54
N GLN A 117 -6.16 -8.23 9.37
CA GLN A 117 -5.96 -7.61 10.67
C GLN A 117 -5.59 -6.13 10.55
N GLU A 118 -4.74 -5.76 9.58
CA GLU A 118 -4.42 -4.34 9.34
C GLU A 118 -5.66 -3.54 8.93
N MET A 119 -6.59 -4.12 8.17
CA MET A 119 -7.88 -3.48 7.87
C MET A 119 -8.73 -3.25 9.12
N ILE A 120 -8.75 -4.23 10.04
CA ILE A 120 -9.49 -4.14 11.30
C ILE A 120 -8.90 -3.04 12.18
N ASP A 121 -7.59 -3.03 12.32
CA ASP A 121 -6.88 -2.12 13.21
C ASP A 121 -6.92 -0.68 12.69
N ILE A 122 -6.89 -0.46 11.36
CA ILE A 122 -7.09 0.90 10.82
C ILE A 122 -8.51 1.39 11.01
N CYS A 123 -9.52 0.51 10.99
CA CYS A 123 -10.89 0.91 11.33
C CYS A 123 -10.96 1.42 12.77
N ASP A 124 -10.34 0.72 13.72
CA ASP A 124 -10.30 1.16 15.13
C ASP A 124 -9.53 2.47 15.30
N PHE A 125 -8.40 2.63 14.61
CA PHE A 125 -7.65 3.89 14.59
C PHE A 125 -8.51 5.04 14.04
N ALA A 126 -9.19 4.82 12.92
CA ALA A 126 -10.07 5.80 12.28
C ALA A 126 -11.25 6.20 13.19
N VAL A 127 -11.78 5.28 14.00
CA VAL A 127 -12.79 5.59 15.02
C VAL A 127 -12.27 6.62 16.03
N GLY A 128 -11.04 6.45 16.53
CA GLY A 128 -10.38 7.44 17.39
C GLY A 128 -10.17 8.76 16.66
N LEU A 129 -9.64 8.70 15.44
CA LEU A 129 -9.37 9.85 14.58
C LEU A 129 -10.62 10.67 14.26
N SER A 130 -11.79 10.04 14.15
CA SER A 130 -13.07 10.72 13.89
C SER A 130 -13.44 11.79 14.94
N ARG A 131 -12.80 11.73 16.11
CA ARG A 131 -12.92 12.71 17.20
C ARG A 131 -11.73 13.66 17.30
N GLN A 132 -10.75 13.53 16.41
CA GLN A 132 -9.45 14.20 16.45
C GLN A 132 -9.08 14.90 15.14
N LEU A 133 -10.04 15.11 14.22
CA LEU A 133 -9.90 15.95 13.03
C LEU A 133 -9.77 17.43 13.42
N HIS A 134 -8.72 17.75 14.17
CA HIS A 134 -8.51 19.02 14.82
C HIS A 134 -7.98 20.07 13.85
N GLY A 135 -8.42 21.31 14.06
CA GLY A 135 -7.79 22.51 13.53
C GLY A 135 -6.91 23.19 14.57
N LEU A 136 -6.56 24.45 14.32
CA LEU A 136 -5.81 25.29 15.24
C LEU A 136 -6.63 26.53 15.60
N THR A 137 -6.57 26.96 16.86
CA THR A 137 -6.93 28.33 17.24
C THR A 137 -5.67 29.17 17.28
N ILE A 138 -5.66 30.29 16.55
CA ILE A 138 -4.47 31.13 16.34
C ILE A 138 -4.75 32.54 16.86
N LYS A 139 -3.76 33.16 17.52
CA LYS A 139 -3.89 34.54 18.00
C LYS A 139 -3.82 35.50 16.81
N SER A 140 -4.87 36.30 16.62
CA SER A 140 -4.87 37.38 15.64
C SER A 140 -4.06 38.57 16.16
N GLU A 141 -3.32 39.21 15.27
CA GLU A 141 -2.68 40.52 15.52
C GLU A 141 -3.69 41.68 15.56
N ARG A 142 -4.92 41.45 15.05
CA ARG A 142 -5.97 42.47 14.99
C ARG A 142 -6.81 42.45 16.27
N PRO A 143 -6.96 43.57 16.99
CA PRO A 143 -7.92 43.66 18.08
C PRO A 143 -9.32 43.27 17.62
N GLY A 144 -10.08 42.55 18.45
CA GLY A 144 -11.46 42.17 18.12
C GLY A 144 -11.59 41.05 17.08
N HIS A 145 -10.49 40.36 16.73
CA HIS A 145 -10.52 39.26 15.77
C HIS A 145 -10.12 37.92 16.38
N HIS A 146 -10.79 36.87 15.93
CA HIS A 146 -10.45 35.48 16.21
C HIS A 146 -9.94 34.83 14.93
N MET A 147 -8.82 34.13 14.99
CA MET A 147 -8.25 33.41 13.84
C MET A 147 -8.20 31.92 14.13
N GLN A 148 -8.57 31.12 13.15
CA GLN A 148 -8.56 29.66 13.27
C GLN A 148 -8.21 28.98 11.95
N GLU A 149 -7.72 27.76 12.06
CA GLU A 149 -7.57 26.81 10.97
C GLU A 149 -8.67 25.74 11.11
N GLN A 150 -9.33 25.41 10.01
CA GLN A 150 -10.35 24.38 9.91
C GLN A 150 -9.99 23.38 8.81
N TRP A 151 -10.55 22.18 8.92
CA TRP A 151 -10.41 21.11 7.93
C TRP A 151 -11.78 20.66 7.46
N HIS A 152 -11.95 20.61 6.14
CA HIS A 152 -13.22 20.23 5.50
C HIS A 152 -12.99 19.03 4.56
N PRO A 153 -13.99 18.15 4.37
CA PRO A 153 -13.93 17.07 3.39
C PRO A 153 -13.56 17.60 1.99
N LEU A 154 -12.85 16.79 1.20
CA LEU A 154 -12.48 17.10 -0.17
C LEU A 154 -13.61 16.80 -1.18
N GLY A 155 -14.28 15.66 -1.06
CA GLY A 155 -15.26 15.20 -2.05
C GLY A 155 -15.20 13.70 -2.31
N VAL A 156 -15.08 13.36 -3.58
CA VAL A 156 -14.88 11.97 -4.04
C VAL A 156 -13.38 11.66 -4.04
N VAL A 157 -12.98 10.61 -3.34
CA VAL A 157 -11.61 10.10 -3.30
C VAL A 157 -11.52 8.87 -4.19
N GLY A 158 -10.73 8.95 -5.26
CA GLY A 158 -10.42 7.82 -6.11
C GLY A 158 -9.25 7.02 -5.53
N ILE A 159 -9.38 5.69 -5.46
CA ILE A 159 -8.36 4.79 -4.92
C ILE A 159 -7.99 3.78 -6.00
N ILE A 160 -6.71 3.68 -6.35
CA ILE A 160 -6.16 2.66 -7.25
C ILE A 160 -5.17 1.83 -6.45
N SER A 161 -5.47 0.54 -6.22
CA SER A 161 -4.61 -0.35 -5.44
C SER A 161 -3.87 -1.37 -6.30
N ALA A 162 -2.70 -1.79 -5.82
CA ALA A 162 -1.90 -2.84 -6.43
C ALA A 162 -2.37 -4.24 -5.99
N PHE A 163 -1.91 -5.27 -6.71
CA PHE A 163 -2.31 -6.67 -6.47
C PHE A 163 -1.78 -7.24 -5.16
N ASN A 164 -0.68 -6.71 -4.63
CA ASN A 164 0.11 -7.39 -3.61
C ASN A 164 -0.38 -7.17 -2.18
N PHE A 165 -1.10 -6.08 -1.93
CA PHE A 165 -1.89 -5.85 -0.72
C PHE A 165 -3.30 -5.46 -1.18
N PRO A 166 -4.07 -6.44 -1.68
CA PRO A 166 -5.29 -6.16 -2.41
C PRO A 166 -6.42 -5.63 -1.51
N VAL A 167 -6.29 -5.73 -0.17
CA VAL A 167 -7.35 -5.29 0.76
C VAL A 167 -6.87 -4.23 1.77
N ALA A 168 -5.62 -4.29 2.26
CA ALA A 168 -5.12 -3.35 3.27
C ALA A 168 -4.95 -1.93 2.73
N VAL A 169 -4.37 -1.77 1.53
CA VAL A 169 -4.16 -0.43 0.93
C VAL A 169 -5.48 0.32 0.74
N TRP A 170 -6.50 -0.39 0.28
CA TRP A 170 -7.84 0.18 0.18
C TRP A 170 -8.38 0.55 1.57
N ALA A 171 -8.26 -0.34 2.55
CA ALA A 171 -8.74 -0.09 3.92
C ALA A 171 -8.06 1.13 4.56
N TRP A 172 -6.74 1.30 4.37
CA TRP A 172 -5.99 2.46 4.86
C TRP A 172 -6.51 3.78 4.32
N ASN A 173 -6.83 3.82 3.03
CA ASN A 173 -7.36 5.01 2.38
C ASN A 173 -8.82 5.25 2.76
N THR A 174 -9.66 4.22 2.63
CA THR A 174 -11.11 4.37 2.73
C THR A 174 -11.55 4.65 4.17
N ALA A 175 -10.91 4.05 5.17
CA ALA A 175 -11.24 4.29 6.58
C ALA A 175 -10.99 5.76 6.94
N LEU A 176 -9.86 6.32 6.50
CA LEU A 176 -9.52 7.73 6.69
C LEU A 176 -10.44 8.66 5.89
N ALA A 177 -10.62 8.41 4.60
CA ALA A 177 -11.49 9.19 3.73
C ALA A 177 -12.93 9.27 4.29
N TRP A 178 -13.51 8.13 4.68
CA TRP A 178 -14.85 8.10 5.25
C TRP A 178 -14.96 8.88 6.55
N VAL A 179 -14.03 8.75 7.50
CA VAL A 179 -14.09 9.56 8.74
C VAL A 179 -13.81 11.03 8.47
N CYS A 180 -13.01 11.36 7.46
CA CYS A 180 -12.79 12.72 6.96
C CYS A 180 -14.05 13.32 6.29
N GLY A 181 -15.03 12.50 5.92
CA GLY A 181 -16.31 12.93 5.33
C GLY A 181 -16.35 12.87 3.81
N ASP A 182 -15.39 12.16 3.22
CA ASP A 182 -15.32 11.88 1.80
C ASP A 182 -16.03 10.57 1.45
N VAL A 183 -16.31 10.38 0.16
CA VAL A 183 -16.81 9.12 -0.40
C VAL A 183 -15.77 8.53 -1.34
N CYS A 184 -15.78 7.22 -1.54
CA CYS A 184 -14.69 6.53 -2.22
C CYS A 184 -15.13 5.83 -3.51
N ILE A 185 -14.30 5.92 -4.56
CA ILE A 185 -14.37 5.08 -5.74
C ILE A 185 -13.10 4.26 -5.80
N TRP A 186 -13.20 2.94 -5.72
CA TRP A 186 -12.06 2.04 -5.71
C TRP A 186 -11.93 1.27 -7.02
N LYS A 187 -10.73 1.30 -7.62
CA LYS A 187 -10.29 0.40 -8.69
C LYS A 187 -9.22 -0.57 -8.15
N PRO A 188 -9.57 -1.81 -7.77
CA PRO A 188 -8.57 -2.82 -7.43
C PRO A 188 -7.71 -3.20 -8.64
N SER A 189 -6.61 -3.90 -8.37
CA SER A 189 -5.83 -4.52 -9.43
C SER A 189 -6.67 -5.57 -10.16
N GLU A 190 -6.55 -5.58 -11.49
CA GLU A 190 -7.18 -6.58 -12.35
C GLU A 190 -6.66 -8.00 -12.12
N LYS A 191 -5.56 -8.17 -11.36
CA LYS A 191 -5.04 -9.48 -10.94
C LYS A 191 -5.75 -10.04 -9.70
N THR A 192 -6.40 -9.19 -8.91
CA THR A 192 -7.08 -9.58 -7.66
C THR A 192 -8.48 -8.95 -7.57
N PRO A 193 -9.37 -9.13 -8.56
CA PRO A 193 -10.66 -8.46 -8.55
C PRO A 193 -11.64 -9.05 -7.52
N LEU A 194 -11.51 -10.33 -7.13
CA LEU A 194 -12.47 -10.99 -6.23
C LEU A 194 -12.32 -10.53 -4.78
N THR A 195 -11.10 -10.27 -4.33
CA THR A 195 -10.86 -9.60 -3.03
C THR A 195 -11.54 -8.22 -2.98
N GLY A 196 -11.59 -7.50 -4.11
CA GLY A 196 -12.36 -6.26 -4.24
C GLY A 196 -13.86 -6.44 -4.09
N ILE A 197 -14.43 -7.44 -4.77
CA ILE A 197 -15.85 -7.82 -4.64
C ILE A 197 -16.18 -8.19 -3.18
N ALA A 198 -15.36 -9.05 -2.56
CA ALA A 198 -15.56 -9.48 -1.18
C ALA A 198 -15.59 -8.29 -0.21
N CYS A 199 -14.64 -7.37 -0.32
CA CYS A 199 -14.61 -6.16 0.51
C CYS A 199 -15.83 -5.27 0.29
N GLN A 200 -16.23 -5.06 -0.98
CA GLN A 200 -17.41 -4.26 -1.33
C GLN A 200 -18.71 -4.86 -0.77
N ASN A 201 -18.87 -6.19 -0.81
CA ASN A 201 -20.02 -6.87 -0.23
C ASN A 201 -20.14 -6.63 1.28
N LEU A 202 -19.03 -6.71 2.01
CA LEU A 202 -19.01 -6.52 3.47
C LEU A 202 -19.35 -5.07 3.88
N ILE A 203 -18.82 -4.06 3.18
CA ILE A 203 -19.17 -2.67 3.46
C ILE A 203 -20.59 -2.34 3.01
N ALA A 204 -21.05 -2.88 1.87
CA ALA A 204 -22.41 -2.66 1.39
C ALA A 204 -23.46 -3.12 2.42
N GLU A 205 -23.24 -4.28 3.05
CA GLU A 205 -24.09 -4.77 4.13
C GLU A 205 -24.12 -3.77 5.31
N THR A 206 -22.95 -3.28 5.73
CA THR A 206 -22.82 -2.30 6.82
C THR A 206 -23.57 -1.00 6.50
N LEU A 207 -23.42 -0.47 5.29
CA LEU A 207 -24.10 0.76 4.85
C LEU A 207 -25.62 0.56 4.82
N LYS A 208 -26.08 -0.59 4.31
CA LYS A 208 -27.50 -0.94 4.25
C LYS A 208 -28.12 -1.11 5.63
N GLU A 209 -27.43 -1.74 6.58
CA GLU A 209 -27.89 -1.90 7.97
C GLU A 209 -28.08 -0.56 8.70
N ASN A 210 -27.45 0.52 8.21
CA ASN A 210 -27.53 1.86 8.79
C ASN A 210 -28.34 2.85 7.92
N ASP A 211 -29.07 2.37 6.91
CA ASP A 211 -29.86 3.20 5.98
C ASP A 211 -29.02 4.33 5.31
N MET A 212 -27.76 4.03 5.01
CA MET A 212 -26.85 4.98 4.35
C MET A 212 -27.08 5.02 2.83
N PRO A 213 -26.90 6.19 2.18
CA PRO A 213 -27.13 6.34 0.75
C PRO A 213 -26.12 5.54 -0.10
N GLU A 214 -26.56 5.11 -1.28
CA GLU A 214 -25.65 4.68 -2.35
C GLU A 214 -24.67 5.81 -2.67
N GLY A 215 -23.43 5.45 -2.95
CA GLY A 215 -22.35 6.32 -3.43
C GLY A 215 -21.24 6.55 -2.41
N ILE A 216 -21.36 6.07 -1.17
CA ILE A 216 -20.33 6.22 -0.13
C ILE A 216 -19.12 5.30 -0.40
N SER A 217 -19.38 4.06 -0.80
CA SER A 217 -18.37 3.07 -1.20
C SER A 217 -18.71 2.54 -2.58
N CYS A 218 -17.95 2.97 -3.58
CA CYS A 218 -18.09 2.52 -4.95
C CYS A 218 -16.91 1.65 -5.38
N LEU A 219 -17.18 0.72 -6.28
CA LEU A 219 -16.17 -0.18 -6.87
C LEU A 219 -16.27 -0.14 -8.40
N ILE A 220 -15.13 -0.04 -9.07
CA ILE A 220 -15.00 -0.18 -10.53
C ILE A 220 -13.92 -1.22 -10.85
N ASN A 221 -14.14 -2.05 -11.85
CA ASN A 221 -13.18 -3.09 -12.24
C ASN A 221 -12.76 -2.94 -13.69
N GLY A 222 -11.53 -3.34 -14.00
CA GLY A 222 -10.98 -3.26 -15.35
C GLY A 222 -9.48 -2.93 -15.33
N ASP A 223 -8.88 -2.83 -16.50
CA ASP A 223 -7.46 -2.53 -16.65
C ASP A 223 -7.16 -1.03 -16.45
N TYR A 224 -6.03 -0.57 -17.00
CA TYR A 224 -5.63 0.84 -16.93
C TYR A 224 -6.64 1.79 -17.59
N THR A 225 -7.42 1.34 -18.58
CA THR A 225 -8.40 2.19 -19.29
C THR A 225 -9.52 2.65 -18.36
N VAL A 226 -10.00 1.75 -17.49
CA VAL A 226 -10.98 2.10 -16.44
C VAL A 226 -10.35 3.02 -15.40
N GLY A 227 -9.09 2.79 -15.05
CA GLY A 227 -8.32 3.71 -14.20
C GLY A 227 -8.25 5.13 -14.77
N GLU A 228 -8.07 5.28 -16.09
CA GLU A 228 -8.03 6.57 -16.76
C GLU A 228 -9.35 7.35 -16.70
N PHE A 229 -10.50 6.67 -16.61
CA PHE A 229 -11.77 7.35 -16.43
C PHE A 229 -11.75 8.19 -15.15
N MET A 230 -11.19 7.63 -14.07
CA MET A 230 -11.10 8.27 -12.77
C MET A 230 -9.96 9.30 -12.68
N THR A 231 -8.78 9.01 -13.24
CA THR A 231 -7.64 9.94 -13.12
C THR A 231 -7.85 11.22 -13.92
N LYS A 232 -8.61 11.18 -15.02
CA LYS A 232 -8.91 12.34 -15.87
C LYS A 232 -10.15 13.13 -15.41
N ASP A 233 -10.86 12.67 -14.39
CA ASP A 233 -12.14 13.25 -13.96
C ASP A 233 -11.98 14.38 -12.95
N GLU A 234 -12.39 15.59 -13.31
CA GLU A 234 -12.36 16.77 -12.44
C GLU A 234 -13.27 16.66 -11.22
N ARG A 235 -14.28 15.77 -11.25
CA ARG A 235 -15.17 15.51 -10.11
C ARG A 235 -14.49 14.75 -8.98
N VAL A 236 -13.32 14.16 -9.25
CA VAL A 236 -12.53 13.37 -8.28
C VAL A 236 -11.31 14.19 -7.84
N PRO A 237 -11.41 15.03 -6.80
CA PRO A 237 -10.35 15.96 -6.39
C PRO A 237 -9.09 15.31 -5.84
N LEU A 238 -9.17 14.06 -5.36
CA LEU A 238 -8.04 13.31 -4.83
C LEU A 238 -7.97 11.92 -5.47
N ILE A 239 -6.79 11.56 -6.00
CA ILE A 239 -6.47 10.19 -6.40
C ILE A 239 -5.37 9.66 -5.49
N SER A 240 -5.68 8.62 -4.71
CA SER A 240 -4.66 7.77 -4.09
C SER A 240 -4.32 6.63 -5.04
N ALA A 241 -3.04 6.51 -5.40
CA ALA A 241 -2.58 5.49 -6.34
C ALA A 241 -1.35 4.76 -5.80
N THR A 242 -1.50 3.45 -5.66
CA THR A 242 -0.47 2.52 -5.23
C THR A 242 -0.06 1.62 -6.38
N GLY A 243 1.25 1.52 -6.66
CA GLY A 243 1.75 0.62 -7.70
C GLY A 243 3.14 0.98 -8.23
N SER A 244 3.42 0.65 -9.49
CA SER A 244 4.76 0.91 -10.05
C SER A 244 5.06 2.40 -10.21
N ILE A 245 6.34 2.78 -10.14
CA ILE A 245 6.80 4.15 -10.40
C ILE A 245 6.36 4.65 -11.78
N ARG A 246 6.42 3.78 -12.80
CA ARG A 246 5.96 4.11 -14.16
C ARG A 246 4.49 4.53 -14.18
N MET A 247 3.63 3.75 -13.50
CA MET A 247 2.20 4.06 -13.37
C MET A 247 2.00 5.36 -12.59
N GLY A 248 2.66 5.51 -11.44
CA GLY A 248 2.51 6.69 -10.60
C GLY A 248 2.92 8.00 -11.27
N LYS A 249 3.98 8.00 -12.10
CA LYS A 249 4.37 9.17 -12.90
C LYS A 249 3.26 9.59 -13.87
N ILE A 250 2.62 8.64 -14.56
CA ILE A 250 1.49 8.92 -15.48
C ILE A 250 0.30 9.47 -14.70
N VAL A 251 -0.07 8.83 -13.59
CA VAL A 251 -1.19 9.28 -12.75
C VAL A 251 -0.93 10.68 -12.18
N GLY A 252 0.24 10.90 -11.58
CA GLY A 252 0.61 12.20 -11.01
C GLY A 252 0.57 13.32 -12.03
N GLN A 253 1.11 13.10 -13.24
CA GLN A 253 1.05 14.08 -14.34
C GLN A 253 -0.39 14.37 -14.78
N THR A 254 -1.20 13.32 -14.96
CA THR A 254 -2.60 13.44 -15.41
C THR A 254 -3.43 14.20 -14.39
N VAL A 255 -3.32 13.86 -13.10
CA VAL A 255 -4.06 14.49 -12.02
C VAL A 255 -3.61 15.94 -11.82
N ALA A 256 -2.31 16.21 -11.87
CA ALA A 256 -1.77 17.57 -11.76
C ALA A 256 -2.20 18.47 -12.93
N SER A 257 -2.35 17.93 -14.15
CA SER A 257 -2.80 18.74 -15.31
C SER A 257 -4.21 19.33 -15.14
N ARG A 258 -5.03 18.73 -14.26
CA ARG A 258 -6.36 19.22 -13.87
C ARG A 258 -6.40 19.80 -12.45
N LEU A 259 -5.24 20.12 -11.87
CA LEU A 259 -5.07 20.66 -10.51
C LEU A 259 -5.70 19.78 -9.40
N GLY A 260 -5.82 18.47 -9.64
CA GLY A 260 -6.20 17.51 -8.62
C GLY A 260 -5.04 17.21 -7.65
N LYS A 261 -5.36 16.61 -6.51
CA LYS A 261 -4.37 16.11 -5.54
C LYS A 261 -4.07 14.64 -5.79
N SER A 262 -2.86 14.22 -5.47
CA SER A 262 -2.45 12.81 -5.52
C SER A 262 -1.79 12.38 -4.22
N ILE A 263 -2.12 11.17 -3.75
CA ILE A 263 -1.30 10.41 -2.80
C ILE A 263 -0.66 9.30 -3.64
N LEU A 264 0.67 9.31 -3.75
CA LEU A 264 1.40 8.36 -4.57
C LEU A 264 2.25 7.47 -3.67
N GLU A 265 1.93 6.18 -3.67
CA GLU A 265 2.64 5.13 -2.93
C GLU A 265 3.25 4.13 -3.91
N LEU A 266 4.48 4.40 -4.33
CA LEU A 266 5.09 3.73 -5.47
C LEU A 266 6.18 2.71 -5.06
N GLY A 267 6.94 2.23 -6.05
CA GLY A 267 7.95 1.18 -5.88
C GLY A 267 9.05 1.51 -4.86
N GLY A 268 9.65 0.46 -4.31
CA GLY A 268 10.71 0.52 -3.30
C GLY A 268 11.93 -0.31 -3.70
N ASN A 269 13.14 0.21 -3.49
CA ASN A 269 14.38 -0.55 -3.61
C ASN A 269 15.12 -0.58 -2.26
N ASN A 270 14.44 -1.18 -1.30
CA ASN A 270 14.75 -1.08 0.12
C ASN A 270 16.03 -1.84 0.48
N ALA A 271 16.84 -1.26 1.37
CA ALA A 271 18.03 -1.92 1.87
C ALA A 271 18.12 -1.98 3.40
N ILE A 272 18.82 -3.01 3.86
CA ILE A 272 19.30 -3.13 5.24
C ILE A 272 20.82 -2.91 5.22
N ILE A 273 21.31 -2.00 6.07
CA ILE A 273 22.74 -1.81 6.34
C ILE A 273 23.11 -2.70 7.53
N VAL A 274 24.18 -3.49 7.41
CA VAL A 274 24.68 -4.37 8.48
C VAL A 274 26.08 -3.94 8.89
N THR A 275 26.17 -3.39 10.11
CA THR A 275 27.39 -2.85 10.70
C THR A 275 28.18 -3.92 11.46
N PRO A 276 29.48 -3.68 11.78
CA PRO A 276 30.26 -4.61 12.61
C PRO A 276 29.65 -4.91 13.99
N GLU A 277 28.85 -3.99 14.54
CA GLU A 277 28.19 -4.14 15.84
C GLU A 277 26.77 -4.73 15.74
N ALA A 278 26.36 -5.19 14.56
CA ALA A 278 25.07 -5.83 14.36
C ALA A 278 24.94 -7.14 15.16
N ASP A 279 23.76 -7.37 15.74
CA ASP A 279 23.40 -8.71 16.18
C ASP A 279 23.12 -9.59 14.96
N LEU A 280 23.98 -10.60 14.75
CA LEU A 280 23.91 -11.47 13.59
C LEU A 280 22.60 -12.27 13.52
N LYS A 281 22.06 -12.70 14.67
CA LYS A 281 20.84 -13.50 14.71
C LYS A 281 19.64 -12.67 14.30
N MET A 282 19.50 -11.46 14.84
CA MET A 282 18.43 -10.53 14.46
C MET A 282 18.56 -10.10 12.99
N THR A 283 19.80 -9.83 12.55
CA THR A 283 20.09 -9.47 11.16
C THR A 283 19.62 -10.54 10.17
N VAL A 284 19.94 -11.80 10.43
CA VAL A 284 19.55 -12.91 9.55
C VAL A 284 18.04 -13.05 9.49
N ILE A 285 17.34 -13.00 10.64
CA ILE A 285 15.88 -13.10 10.70
C ILE A 285 15.23 -11.96 9.91
N GLY A 286 15.62 -10.71 10.19
CA GLY A 286 15.07 -9.53 9.52
C GLY A 286 15.33 -9.52 8.01
N SER A 287 16.54 -9.91 7.59
CA SER A 287 16.93 -9.93 6.18
C SER A 287 16.22 -11.03 5.40
N VAL A 288 16.16 -12.25 5.94
CA VAL A 288 15.50 -13.39 5.27
C VAL A 288 14.01 -13.11 5.16
N PHE A 289 13.34 -12.75 6.26
CA PHE A 289 11.91 -12.44 6.24
C PHE A 289 11.57 -11.30 5.27
N GLY A 290 12.34 -10.20 5.32
CA GLY A 290 12.12 -9.05 4.42
C GLY A 290 12.35 -9.37 2.94
N ALA A 291 13.26 -10.28 2.62
CA ALA A 291 13.58 -10.64 1.24
C ALA A 291 12.63 -11.68 0.64
N VAL A 292 12.21 -12.68 1.42
CA VAL A 292 11.43 -13.83 0.90
C VAL A 292 9.94 -13.79 1.26
N GLY A 293 9.55 -13.00 2.26
CA GLY A 293 8.15 -12.79 2.63
C GLY A 293 7.33 -12.33 1.43
N THR A 294 6.11 -12.87 1.28
CA THR A 294 5.25 -12.65 0.09
C THR A 294 5.94 -12.95 -1.25
N ALA A 295 6.90 -13.90 -1.28
CA ALA A 295 7.76 -14.17 -2.42
C ALA A 295 8.46 -12.90 -2.97
N GLY A 296 8.86 -11.99 -2.09
CA GLY A 296 9.49 -10.73 -2.48
C GLY A 296 8.55 -9.78 -3.22
N GLN A 297 7.23 -9.87 -3.02
CA GLN A 297 6.24 -9.00 -3.67
C GLN A 297 5.68 -7.93 -2.72
N ARG A 298 6.48 -7.45 -1.76
CA ARG A 298 6.13 -6.27 -0.96
C ARG A 298 6.82 -5.05 -1.56
N CYS A 299 6.15 -3.89 -1.52
CA CYS A 299 6.82 -2.61 -1.78
C CYS A 299 7.98 -2.40 -0.78
N THR A 300 7.86 -2.93 0.44
CA THR A 300 8.87 -2.87 1.50
C THR A 300 9.85 -4.06 1.52
N SER A 301 9.80 -4.98 0.55
CA SER A 301 10.71 -6.14 0.51
C SER A 301 12.17 -5.69 0.50
N THR A 302 13.02 -6.36 1.28
CA THR A 302 14.46 -6.10 1.29
C THR A 302 15.06 -6.59 -0.03
N ARG A 303 15.58 -5.66 -0.84
CA ARG A 303 16.21 -5.96 -2.14
C ARG A 303 17.72 -5.97 -2.04
N ARG A 304 18.28 -5.09 -1.22
CA ARG A 304 19.72 -4.88 -1.07
C ARG A 304 20.13 -5.11 0.39
N LEU A 305 21.19 -5.87 0.61
CA LEU A 305 21.81 -6.04 1.93
C LEU A 305 23.23 -5.49 1.86
N ILE A 306 23.46 -4.35 2.52
CA ILE A 306 24.71 -3.59 2.47
C ILE A 306 25.53 -3.96 3.71
N ILE A 307 26.55 -4.80 3.54
CA ILE A 307 27.24 -5.45 4.65
C ILE A 307 28.68 -4.93 4.77
N HIS A 308 29.11 -4.61 5.99
CA HIS A 308 30.47 -4.17 6.24
C HIS A 308 31.47 -5.29 5.93
N GLU A 309 32.58 -4.97 5.28
CA GLU A 309 33.58 -5.93 4.81
C GLU A 309 34.11 -6.86 5.92
N SER A 310 34.24 -6.37 7.15
CA SER A 310 34.79 -7.13 8.28
C SER A 310 33.92 -8.31 8.72
N ILE A 311 32.61 -8.26 8.45
CA ILE A 311 31.63 -9.30 8.83
C ILE A 311 30.94 -9.93 7.61
N TYR A 312 31.29 -9.48 6.40
CA TYR A 312 30.64 -9.89 5.14
C TYR A 312 30.54 -11.41 4.98
N GLY A 313 31.63 -12.14 5.23
CA GLY A 313 31.65 -13.60 5.13
C GLY A 313 30.68 -14.26 6.11
N GLN A 314 30.67 -13.80 7.37
CA GLN A 314 29.82 -14.36 8.42
C GLN A 314 28.33 -14.15 8.14
N VAL A 315 27.95 -12.94 7.72
CA VAL A 315 26.56 -12.61 7.37
C VAL A 315 26.11 -13.39 6.13
N LYS A 316 26.95 -13.45 5.09
CA LYS A 316 26.67 -14.21 3.88
C LYS A 316 26.39 -15.68 4.18
N ASP A 317 27.30 -16.34 4.91
CA ASP A 317 27.16 -17.76 5.21
C ASP A 317 25.91 -18.05 6.04
N ALA A 318 25.60 -17.18 7.00
CA ALA A 318 24.41 -17.31 7.84
C ALA A 318 23.10 -17.18 7.02
N ILE A 319 23.02 -16.22 6.10
CA ILE A 319 21.83 -16.02 5.25
C ILE A 319 21.68 -17.16 4.24
N VAL A 320 22.77 -17.59 3.60
CA VAL A 320 22.76 -18.73 2.67
C VAL A 320 22.26 -20.00 3.37
N ASN A 321 22.68 -20.23 4.62
CA ASN A 321 22.22 -21.38 5.39
C ASN A 321 20.75 -21.26 5.80
N ALA A 322 20.25 -20.06 6.09
CA ALA A 322 18.83 -19.83 6.36
C ALA A 322 17.95 -20.10 5.12
N TYR A 323 18.40 -19.71 3.92
CA TYR A 323 17.66 -19.93 2.68
C TYR A 323 17.44 -21.43 2.39
N LYS A 324 18.36 -22.31 2.77
CA LYS A 324 18.22 -23.77 2.63
C LYS A 324 17.07 -24.37 3.45
N GLN A 325 16.55 -23.63 4.43
CA GLN A 325 15.48 -24.08 5.33
C GLN A 325 14.09 -23.61 4.88
N LEU A 326 14.02 -22.83 3.79
CA LEU A 326 12.76 -22.33 3.26
C LEU A 326 11.92 -23.48 2.69
N ARG A 327 10.64 -23.50 3.06
CA ARG A 327 9.64 -24.42 2.49
C ARG A 327 8.77 -23.63 1.54
N ILE A 328 8.70 -24.09 0.30
CA ILE A 328 7.96 -23.46 -0.80
C ILE A 328 6.79 -24.38 -1.14
N GLY A 329 5.58 -23.83 -1.26
CA GLY A 329 4.40 -24.62 -1.57
C GLY A 329 3.11 -23.81 -1.45
N ASN A 330 1.98 -24.51 -1.48
CA ASN A 330 0.66 -23.89 -1.38
C ASN A 330 0.61 -22.93 -0.17
N PRO A 331 0.29 -21.64 -0.38
CA PRO A 331 0.31 -20.64 0.68
C PRO A 331 -0.73 -20.87 1.78
N LEU A 332 -1.77 -21.68 1.53
CA LEU A 332 -2.79 -22.04 2.51
C LEU A 332 -2.33 -23.11 3.51
N ASP A 333 -1.22 -23.81 3.24
CA ASP A 333 -0.55 -24.66 4.23
C ASP A 333 0.43 -23.82 5.04
N GLU A 334 0.09 -23.60 6.32
CA GLU A 334 0.86 -22.81 7.28
C GLU A 334 2.30 -23.29 7.49
N LYS A 335 2.63 -24.51 7.06
CA LYS A 335 4.00 -25.03 7.10
C LYS A 335 4.89 -24.36 6.05
N ASN A 336 4.34 -23.83 4.96
CA ASN A 336 5.13 -23.21 3.91
C ASN A 336 5.49 -21.76 4.28
N HIS A 337 6.73 -21.38 3.95
CA HIS A 337 7.23 -20.03 4.19
C HIS A 337 7.00 -19.11 2.99
N VAL A 338 7.04 -19.67 1.77
CA VAL A 338 7.01 -18.91 0.51
C VAL A 338 5.97 -19.51 -0.43
N GLY A 339 5.05 -18.66 -0.90
CA GLY A 339 4.06 -18.97 -1.93
C GLY A 339 4.56 -18.65 -3.35
N PRO A 340 3.68 -18.65 -4.35
CA PRO A 340 4.02 -18.31 -5.73
C PRO A 340 4.17 -16.79 -5.96
N LEU A 341 4.80 -16.43 -7.08
CA LEU A 341 4.62 -15.10 -7.69
C LEU A 341 3.19 -14.96 -8.24
N ILE A 342 2.72 -13.74 -8.44
CA ILE A 342 1.32 -13.47 -8.84
C ILE A 342 0.94 -14.06 -10.21
N ASP A 343 1.88 -14.14 -11.16
CA ASP A 343 1.66 -14.70 -12.49
C ASP A 343 2.97 -15.06 -13.21
N THR A 344 2.85 -15.64 -14.40
CA THR A 344 3.99 -16.03 -15.25
C THR A 344 4.77 -14.83 -15.79
N ASP A 345 4.16 -13.65 -15.90
CA ASP A 345 4.89 -12.43 -16.30
C ASP A 345 5.85 -11.99 -15.20
N ALA A 346 5.44 -12.05 -13.93
CA ALA A 346 6.32 -11.84 -12.79
C ALA A 346 7.47 -12.87 -12.76
N VAL A 347 7.20 -14.14 -13.09
CA VAL A 347 8.23 -15.19 -13.23
C VAL A 347 9.23 -14.86 -14.34
N ASN A 348 8.75 -14.42 -15.50
CA ASN A 348 9.61 -14.02 -16.61
C ASN A 348 10.49 -12.82 -16.24
N ASN A 349 9.94 -11.82 -15.56
CA ASN A 349 10.71 -10.67 -15.05
C ASN A 349 11.78 -11.11 -14.03
N TYR A 350 11.44 -12.04 -13.15
CA TYR A 350 12.37 -12.64 -12.20
C TYR A 350 13.54 -13.35 -12.90
N LEU A 351 13.26 -14.19 -13.90
CA LEU A 351 14.29 -14.90 -14.68
C LEU A 351 15.18 -13.92 -15.45
N ASN A 352 14.57 -12.91 -16.08
CA ASN A 352 15.29 -11.88 -16.82
C ASN A 352 16.22 -11.06 -15.92
N ALA A 353 15.80 -10.75 -14.69
CA ALA A 353 16.64 -10.02 -13.75
C ALA A 353 17.85 -10.84 -13.28
N ILE A 354 17.70 -12.16 -13.09
CA ILE A 354 18.82 -13.05 -12.74
C ILE A 354 19.82 -13.13 -13.91
N ASP A 355 19.33 -13.33 -15.13
CA ASP A 355 20.18 -13.37 -16.32
C ASP A 355 20.89 -12.02 -16.57
N ALA A 356 20.18 -10.90 -16.38
CA ALA A 356 20.74 -9.55 -16.52
C ALA A 356 21.87 -9.30 -15.51
N VAL A 357 21.65 -9.58 -14.21
CA VAL A 357 22.68 -9.33 -13.20
C VAL A 357 23.91 -10.23 -13.39
N GLN A 358 23.73 -11.47 -13.88
CA GLN A 358 24.86 -12.34 -14.24
C GLN A 358 25.69 -11.75 -15.40
N LYS A 359 25.03 -11.17 -16.41
CA LYS A 359 25.71 -10.48 -17.53
C LYS A 359 26.44 -9.21 -17.09
N GLU A 360 25.97 -8.55 -16.04
CA GLU A 360 26.65 -7.39 -15.41
C GLU A 360 27.86 -7.80 -14.54
N GLY A 361 28.03 -9.10 -14.28
CA GLY A 361 29.14 -9.64 -13.47
C GLY A 361 28.73 -10.10 -12.06
N GLY A 362 27.43 -10.07 -11.75
CA GLY A 362 26.88 -10.58 -10.50
C GLY A 362 27.10 -12.09 -10.35
N LYS A 363 27.43 -12.50 -9.14
CA LYS A 363 27.70 -13.89 -8.79
C LYS A 363 26.54 -14.47 -7.99
N VAL A 364 25.81 -15.39 -8.62
CA VAL A 364 24.75 -16.15 -7.94
C VAL A 364 25.36 -17.06 -6.88
N ILE A 365 24.90 -16.94 -5.64
CA ILE A 365 25.35 -17.78 -4.51
C ILE A 365 24.24 -18.68 -3.95
N VAL A 366 22.98 -18.33 -4.21
CA VAL A 366 21.83 -19.22 -4.04
C VAL A 366 21.07 -19.22 -5.37
N GLU A 367 21.06 -20.38 -6.02
CA GLU A 367 20.48 -20.55 -7.36
C GLU A 367 18.97 -20.31 -7.35
N GLY A 368 18.56 -19.39 -8.21
CA GLY A 368 17.17 -19.15 -8.53
C GLY A 368 16.55 -20.20 -9.46
N GLY A 369 15.40 -19.88 -10.04
CA GLY A 369 14.72 -20.67 -11.06
C GLY A 369 13.30 -21.07 -10.69
N VAL A 370 12.56 -21.56 -11.69
CA VAL A 370 11.16 -22.01 -11.56
C VAL A 370 11.11 -23.41 -10.98
N LEU A 371 10.15 -23.68 -10.10
CA LEU A 371 9.87 -25.02 -9.59
C LEU A 371 8.92 -25.75 -10.55
N GLU A 372 9.17 -27.04 -10.77
CA GLU A 372 8.40 -27.90 -11.67
C GLU A 372 7.93 -29.16 -10.95
N GLY A 373 6.88 -29.80 -11.49
CA GLY A 373 6.34 -31.05 -10.97
C GLY A 373 5.04 -30.87 -10.18
N ALA A 374 4.64 -31.94 -9.48
CA ALA A 374 3.36 -31.99 -8.77
C ALA A 374 3.29 -30.92 -7.66
N GLY A 375 2.24 -30.10 -7.68
CA GLY A 375 2.04 -28.96 -6.77
C GLY A 375 2.60 -27.62 -7.27
N PHE A 376 3.28 -27.61 -8.42
CA PHE A 376 3.87 -26.41 -9.05
C PHE A 376 3.35 -26.17 -10.47
N GLU A 377 2.18 -26.70 -10.81
CA GLU A 377 1.60 -26.69 -12.16
C GLU A 377 1.26 -25.29 -12.68
N SER A 378 1.11 -24.30 -11.78
CA SER A 378 0.84 -22.91 -12.17
C SER A 378 2.00 -22.24 -12.90
N GLY A 379 3.21 -22.81 -12.80
CA GLY A 379 4.44 -22.17 -13.30
C GLY A 379 4.84 -20.90 -12.54
N CYS A 380 4.14 -20.56 -11.45
CA CYS A 380 4.33 -19.31 -10.71
C CYS A 380 5.27 -19.45 -9.50
N TYR A 381 5.68 -20.66 -9.14
CA TYR A 381 6.58 -20.89 -8.01
C TYR A 381 8.04 -20.77 -8.42
N VAL A 382 8.79 -19.92 -7.70
CA VAL A 382 10.22 -19.70 -7.93
C VAL A 382 11.02 -19.92 -6.65
N LYS A 383 12.28 -20.30 -6.82
CA LYS A 383 13.25 -20.36 -5.73
C LYS A 383 13.74 -18.94 -5.38
N PRO A 384 13.74 -18.51 -4.12
CA PRO A 384 14.41 -17.27 -3.72
C PRO A 384 15.90 -17.29 -4.13
N CYS A 385 16.40 -16.19 -4.69
CA CYS A 385 17.73 -16.06 -5.25
C CYS A 385 18.58 -15.09 -4.42
N ILE A 386 19.88 -15.38 -4.28
CA ILE A 386 20.86 -14.44 -3.70
C ILE A 386 22.01 -14.24 -4.68
N VAL A 387 22.35 -12.99 -4.92
CA VAL A 387 23.42 -12.58 -5.83
C VAL A 387 24.39 -11.65 -5.10
N GLU A 388 25.69 -11.97 -5.09
CA GLU A 388 26.74 -10.99 -4.77
C GLU A 388 26.86 -10.05 -5.98
N ALA A 389 26.69 -8.74 -5.77
CA ALA A 389 26.63 -7.76 -6.84
C ALA A 389 27.38 -6.46 -6.49
N ASP A 390 27.70 -5.68 -7.51
CA ASP A 390 28.20 -4.32 -7.35
C ASP A 390 27.02 -3.34 -7.37
N ASN A 391 27.06 -2.30 -6.53
CA ASN A 391 25.98 -1.32 -6.47
C ASN A 391 25.80 -0.56 -7.79
N SER A 392 26.84 -0.42 -8.61
CA SER A 392 26.76 0.28 -9.91
C SER A 392 25.96 -0.46 -10.99
N TYR A 393 25.63 -1.73 -10.78
CA TYR A 393 24.85 -2.53 -11.74
C TYR A 393 23.45 -1.97 -11.90
N ALA A 394 22.97 -1.87 -13.14
CA ALA A 394 21.65 -1.30 -13.41
C ALA A 394 20.55 -2.16 -12.78
N THR A 395 20.73 -3.48 -12.77
CA THR A 395 19.79 -4.41 -12.12
C THR A 395 19.68 -4.19 -10.61
N VAL A 396 20.75 -3.73 -9.94
CA VAL A 396 20.74 -3.40 -8.49
C VAL A 396 20.05 -2.07 -8.22
N GLN A 397 20.13 -1.12 -9.16
CA GLN A 397 19.52 0.20 -9.05
C GLN A 397 18.00 0.19 -9.35
N GLU A 398 17.53 -0.80 -10.10
CA GLU A 398 16.12 -0.96 -10.48
C GLU A 398 15.36 -1.94 -9.57
N GLU A 399 14.06 -1.69 -9.39
CA GLU A 399 13.20 -2.60 -8.63
C GLU A 399 12.78 -3.78 -9.52
N THR A 400 13.13 -5.00 -9.10
CA THR A 400 12.49 -6.23 -9.60
C THR A 400 11.57 -6.77 -8.50
N PHE A 401 10.28 -6.91 -8.81
CA PHE A 401 9.26 -7.28 -7.84
C PHE A 401 9.17 -8.80 -7.62
N ALA A 402 10.29 -9.40 -7.17
CA ALA A 402 10.47 -10.84 -7.03
C ALA A 402 11.51 -11.17 -5.93
N PRO A 403 11.68 -12.44 -5.49
CA PRO A 403 12.52 -12.77 -4.33
C PRO A 403 14.00 -12.88 -4.71
N ILE A 404 14.60 -11.76 -5.12
CA ILE A 404 16.03 -11.61 -5.41
C ILE A 404 16.64 -10.68 -4.35
N LEU A 405 17.66 -11.17 -3.65
CA LEU A 405 18.42 -10.38 -2.67
C LEU A 405 19.84 -10.13 -3.18
N TYR A 406 20.22 -8.87 -3.32
CA TYR A 406 21.57 -8.45 -3.68
C TYR A 406 22.43 -8.23 -2.43
N LEU A 407 23.55 -8.95 -2.31
CA LEU A 407 24.55 -8.70 -1.28
C LEU A 407 25.58 -7.70 -1.80
N LEU A 408 25.67 -6.56 -1.12
CA LEU A 408 26.57 -5.46 -1.42
C LEU A 408 27.58 -5.33 -0.29
N LYS A 409 28.81 -4.96 -0.61
CA LYS A 409 29.87 -4.74 0.37
C LYS A 409 30.15 -3.26 0.52
N TYR A 410 30.38 -2.81 1.74
CA TYR A 410 30.96 -1.50 2.01
C TYR A 410 32.14 -1.61 2.99
N SER A 411 33.00 -0.61 2.97
CA SER A 411 34.19 -0.49 3.83
C SER A 411 34.19 0.91 4.43
N GLY A 412 34.93 1.12 5.52
CA GLY A 412 35.02 2.43 6.16
C GLY A 412 33.93 2.62 7.22
N ASN A 413 33.20 3.73 7.16
CA ASN A 413 32.23 4.09 8.18
C ASN A 413 30.79 4.04 7.65
N VAL A 414 29.81 4.29 8.53
CA VAL A 414 28.38 4.20 8.18
C VAL A 414 27.95 5.17 7.06
N HIS A 415 28.65 6.30 6.87
CA HIS A 415 28.35 7.23 5.78
C HIS A 415 28.59 6.63 4.39
N ASP A 416 29.57 5.73 4.27
CA ASP A 416 29.84 5.04 3.00
C ASP A 416 28.69 4.07 2.66
N ALA A 417 28.13 3.38 3.67
CA ALA A 417 26.93 2.56 3.50
C ALA A 417 25.68 3.40 3.19
N LEU A 418 25.54 4.57 3.82
CA LEU A 418 24.45 5.51 3.56
C LEU A 418 24.48 6.04 2.12
N ALA A 419 25.66 6.31 1.56
CA ALA A 419 25.80 6.71 0.17
C ALA A 419 25.31 5.62 -0.80
N ILE A 420 25.59 4.35 -0.51
CA ILE A 420 25.07 3.20 -1.26
C ILE A 420 23.54 3.09 -1.11
N GLN A 421 23.04 3.21 0.12
CA GLN A 421 21.60 3.14 0.43
C GLN A 421 20.81 4.21 -0.34
N ASN A 422 21.23 5.47 -0.22
CA ASN A 422 20.54 6.63 -0.76
C ASN A 422 20.74 6.78 -2.29
N GLY A 423 21.70 6.06 -2.88
CA GLY A 423 22.07 6.17 -4.30
C GLY A 423 21.00 5.70 -5.30
N VAL A 424 19.95 5.02 -4.85
CA VAL A 424 18.81 4.60 -5.70
C VAL A 424 17.74 5.69 -5.78
N LYS A 425 16.96 5.67 -6.87
CA LYS A 425 15.89 6.65 -7.11
C LYS A 425 14.66 6.48 -6.20
N GLN A 426 14.46 5.29 -5.64
CA GLN A 426 13.38 4.96 -4.69
C GLN A 426 13.74 5.38 -3.26
N GLY A 427 12.73 5.71 -2.46
CA GLY A 427 12.92 6.19 -1.08
C GLY A 427 11.84 5.69 -0.12
N LEU A 428 11.40 4.43 -0.24
CA LEU A 428 10.33 3.90 0.61
C LEU A 428 10.84 3.54 2.02
N SER A 429 11.57 2.43 2.14
CA SER A 429 11.99 1.89 3.42
C SER A 429 13.49 1.57 3.46
N SER A 430 14.04 1.71 4.65
CA SER A 430 15.45 1.50 4.95
C SER A 430 15.61 0.95 6.36
N ALA A 431 16.67 0.17 6.59
CA ALA A 431 17.03 -0.22 7.95
C ALA A 431 18.54 -0.26 8.18
N ILE A 432 18.94 -0.17 9.44
CA ILE A 432 20.29 -0.45 9.92
C ILE A 432 20.26 -1.46 11.07
N MET A 433 21.15 -2.46 11.02
CA MET A 433 21.42 -3.40 12.10
C MET A 433 22.71 -2.96 12.79
N THR A 434 22.60 -2.45 14.03
CA THR A 434 23.72 -1.96 14.82
C THR A 434 23.37 -1.88 16.31
N ASN A 435 24.32 -2.21 17.19
CA ASN A 435 24.24 -1.88 18.62
C ASN A 435 24.98 -0.58 18.97
N ASN A 436 25.59 0.08 17.98
CA ASN A 436 26.25 1.35 18.17
C ASN A 436 25.23 2.49 18.12
N VAL A 437 25.04 3.17 19.26
CA VAL A 437 24.07 4.27 19.37
C VAL A 437 24.39 5.44 18.44
N GLN A 438 25.66 5.72 18.16
CA GLN A 438 26.03 6.84 17.29
C GLN A 438 25.67 6.54 15.84
N GLU A 439 25.87 5.29 15.38
CA GLU A 439 25.46 4.85 14.04
C GLU A 439 23.95 4.88 13.89
N ALA A 440 23.20 4.40 14.89
CA ALA A 440 21.74 4.43 14.90
C ALA A 440 21.19 5.86 14.78
N TYR A 441 21.69 6.80 15.60
CA TYR A 441 21.25 8.21 15.51
C TYR A 441 21.73 8.89 14.22
N THR A 442 22.92 8.55 13.72
CA THR A 442 23.40 9.07 12.42
C THR A 442 22.47 8.62 11.30
N PHE A 443 22.08 7.35 11.28
CA PHE A 443 21.15 6.78 10.29
C PHE A 443 19.77 7.46 10.31
N LEU A 444 19.27 7.85 11.49
CA LEU A 444 17.98 8.53 11.65
C LEU A 444 18.06 10.07 11.54
N SER A 445 19.25 10.64 11.37
CA SER A 445 19.47 12.09 11.32
C SER A 445 19.21 12.69 9.94
N ALA A 446 19.25 14.02 9.84
CA ALA A 446 19.17 14.75 8.58
C ALA A 446 20.29 14.42 7.56
N THR A 447 21.37 13.78 8.00
CA THR A 447 22.47 13.29 7.14
C THR A 447 22.45 11.76 6.97
N GLY A 448 21.36 11.12 7.40
CA GLY A 448 21.16 9.68 7.42
C GLY A 448 20.41 9.15 6.20
N SER A 449 19.48 8.22 6.42
CA SER A 449 18.64 7.68 5.36
C SER A 449 17.71 8.75 4.77
N ASP A 450 17.51 8.71 3.46
CA ASP A 450 16.59 9.56 2.72
C ASP A 450 15.23 8.90 2.42
N CYS A 451 14.92 7.80 3.12
CA CYS A 451 13.65 7.07 2.97
C CYS A 451 12.55 7.63 3.88
N GLY A 452 11.30 7.40 3.50
CA GLY A 452 10.14 7.75 4.34
C GLY A 452 10.01 6.89 5.60
N ILE A 453 10.49 5.64 5.53
CA ILE A 453 10.61 4.72 6.67
C ILE A 453 12.09 4.42 6.91
N ALA A 454 12.55 4.65 8.15
CA ALA A 454 13.93 4.42 8.58
C ALA A 454 13.95 3.66 9.91
N ASN A 455 14.44 2.43 9.85
CA ASN A 455 14.36 1.45 10.92
C ASN A 455 15.72 1.13 11.55
N VAL A 456 15.75 0.87 12.85
CA VAL A 456 16.95 0.40 13.58
C VAL A 456 16.65 -0.95 14.23
N ASN A 457 17.48 -1.96 13.95
CA ASN A 457 17.37 -3.32 14.49
C ASN A 457 16.05 -4.04 14.18
N ILE A 458 15.39 -3.66 13.08
CA ILE A 458 14.23 -4.34 12.49
C ILE A 458 14.36 -4.28 10.95
N GLY A 459 13.75 -5.22 10.23
CA GLY A 459 13.80 -5.26 8.76
C GLY A 459 13.05 -4.10 8.09
N THR A 460 13.13 -4.04 6.75
CA THR A 460 12.49 -2.96 5.95
C THR A 460 10.96 -3.02 5.95
N SER A 461 10.36 -4.15 6.31
CA SER A 461 8.89 -4.29 6.41
C SER A 461 8.33 -3.94 7.79
N GLY A 462 9.15 -3.48 8.74
CA GLY A 462 8.67 -3.01 10.04
C GLY A 462 7.95 -1.68 9.90
N ALA A 463 6.63 -1.71 9.78
CA ALA A 463 5.75 -0.55 9.79
C ALA A 463 4.41 -0.94 10.44
N GLU A 464 3.77 0.01 11.12
CA GLU A 464 2.55 -0.22 11.89
C GLU A 464 1.59 0.98 11.73
N ILE A 465 0.31 0.75 11.99
CA ILE A 465 -0.79 1.69 11.72
C ILE A 465 -0.64 3.06 12.40
N GLY A 466 0.03 3.14 13.54
CA GLY A 466 0.21 4.41 14.24
C GLY A 466 1.09 5.41 13.48
N GLY A 467 1.99 4.94 12.61
CA GLY A 467 2.89 5.78 11.81
C GLY A 467 2.31 6.13 10.45
N ALA A 468 2.73 7.27 9.89
CA ALA A 468 2.48 7.59 8.50
C ALA A 468 3.30 6.65 7.61
N PHE A 469 2.65 5.77 6.86
CA PHE A 469 3.29 4.88 5.91
C PHE A 469 3.51 5.62 4.60
N GLY A 470 4.71 5.53 4.02
CA GLY A 470 5.00 5.99 2.66
C GLY A 470 6.44 6.39 2.47
N GLY A 471 6.78 6.83 1.26
CA GLY A 471 8.18 7.08 0.86
C GLY A 471 8.46 8.45 0.26
N GLU A 472 9.74 8.67 -0.03
CA GLU A 472 10.30 9.87 -0.64
C GLU A 472 10.80 9.59 -2.07
N LYS A 473 11.36 10.62 -2.73
CA LYS A 473 11.95 10.51 -4.07
C LYS A 473 10.94 9.94 -5.08
N GLU A 474 11.34 8.96 -5.92
CA GLU A 474 10.42 8.35 -6.88
C GLU A 474 9.35 7.44 -6.26
N THR A 475 9.40 7.19 -4.94
CA THR A 475 8.30 6.51 -4.24
C THR A 475 7.05 7.40 -4.13
N GLY A 476 7.18 8.72 -4.32
CA GLY A 476 6.06 9.60 -4.67
C GLY A 476 5.64 10.62 -3.61
N GLY A 477 6.13 10.52 -2.36
CA GLY A 477 5.84 11.51 -1.31
C GLY A 477 4.48 11.37 -0.63
N GLY A 478 3.64 10.42 -1.06
CA GLY A 478 2.37 10.10 -0.41
C GLY A 478 2.58 9.64 1.04
N ARG A 479 1.52 9.75 1.85
CA ARG A 479 1.46 9.12 3.17
C ARG A 479 0.07 8.57 3.44
N GLU A 480 0.01 7.38 4.01
CA GLU A 480 -1.21 6.64 4.38
C GLU A 480 -1.21 6.28 5.88
N SER A 481 -2.38 5.85 6.37
CA SER A 481 -2.56 5.32 7.73
C SER A 481 -2.41 6.34 8.86
N GLY A 482 -1.34 6.31 9.64
CA GLY A 482 -1.24 7.01 10.92
C GLY A 482 -0.78 8.48 10.87
N SER A 483 -0.35 8.99 12.03
CA SER A 483 0.02 10.39 12.23
C SER A 483 -1.07 11.36 11.75
N ASP A 484 -0.72 12.32 10.89
CA ASP A 484 -1.60 13.30 10.30
C ASP A 484 -1.84 13.09 8.79
N ALA A 485 -1.64 11.85 8.30
CA ALA A 485 -1.92 11.46 6.91
C ALA A 485 -3.36 11.80 6.47
N TRP A 486 -4.31 11.80 7.42
CA TRP A 486 -5.70 12.21 7.21
C TRP A 486 -5.86 13.61 6.59
N LYS A 487 -4.89 14.51 6.81
CA LYS A 487 -4.90 15.86 6.23
C LYS A 487 -4.85 15.85 4.70
N ALA A 488 -4.29 14.81 4.09
CA ALA A 488 -4.27 14.66 2.62
C ALA A 488 -5.68 14.47 2.04
N TYR A 489 -6.59 13.89 2.83
CA TYR A 489 -7.99 13.64 2.48
C TYR A 489 -8.89 14.85 2.75
N MET A 490 -8.37 15.92 3.35
CA MET A 490 -9.14 17.12 3.66
C MET A 490 -8.55 18.37 2.97
N ARG A 491 -9.32 19.47 2.99
CA ARG A 491 -8.82 20.81 2.64
C ARG A 491 -8.76 21.70 3.87
N ARG A 492 -7.62 22.35 4.03
CA ARG A 492 -7.39 23.36 5.07
C ARG A 492 -8.09 24.67 4.71
N GLN A 493 -8.64 25.35 5.70
CA GLN A 493 -9.18 26.70 5.57
C GLN A 493 -8.76 27.56 6.75
N THR A 494 -8.12 28.71 6.49
CA THR A 494 -7.84 29.71 7.52
C THR A 494 -8.97 30.71 7.57
N ASN A 495 -9.62 30.87 8.71
CA ASN A 495 -10.68 31.85 8.93
C ASN A 495 -10.18 32.95 9.86
N THR A 496 -10.58 34.19 9.56
CA THR A 496 -10.44 35.33 10.47
C THR A 496 -11.83 35.92 10.67
N ILE A 497 -12.29 35.90 11.92
CA ILE A 497 -13.63 36.32 12.32
C ILE A 497 -13.48 37.62 13.10
N ASN A 498 -14.01 38.71 12.55
CA ASN A 498 -14.24 39.92 13.30
C ASN A 498 -15.49 39.72 14.17
N TYR A 499 -15.36 39.78 15.49
CA TYR A 499 -16.49 39.68 16.41
C TYR A 499 -16.90 41.06 16.98
N THR A 500 -16.42 42.14 16.35
CA THR A 500 -16.75 43.53 16.71
C THR A 500 -17.53 44.23 15.61
N ASP A 501 -18.09 45.39 15.94
CA ASP A 501 -18.72 46.33 15.01
C ASP A 501 -17.72 47.25 14.28
N LYS A 502 -16.41 47.07 14.52
CA LYS A 502 -15.33 47.87 13.93
C LYS A 502 -14.56 47.03 12.93
N LEU A 503 -14.21 47.60 11.78
CA LEU A 503 -13.30 46.97 10.82
C LEU A 503 -11.98 47.77 10.75
N PRO A 504 -11.08 47.63 11.75
CA PRO A 504 -9.76 48.23 11.66
C PRO A 504 -9.03 47.60 10.47
N LEU A 505 -8.74 48.44 9.48
CA LEU A 505 -8.00 48.02 8.30
C LEU A 505 -6.58 47.61 8.70
N ALA A 506 -6.06 46.60 8.02
CA ALA A 506 -4.65 46.25 8.13
C ALA A 506 -3.79 47.45 7.72
N GLN A 507 -2.54 47.51 8.19
CA GLN A 507 -1.52 48.44 7.68
C GLN A 507 -1.77 49.93 7.99
N GLY A 508 -2.71 50.28 8.87
CA GLY A 508 -2.92 51.66 9.32
C GLY A 508 -3.58 52.60 8.30
N ILE A 509 -4.08 52.06 7.18
CA ILE A 509 -4.82 52.81 6.16
C ILE A 509 -6.21 53.18 6.72
N LYS A 510 -6.69 54.40 6.46
CA LYS A 510 -8.05 54.84 6.79
C LYS A 510 -8.81 55.11 5.49
N PHE A 511 -10.01 54.53 5.37
CA PHE A 511 -10.97 54.92 4.36
C PHE A 511 -12.11 55.66 5.05
N ASP A 512 -12.24 56.97 4.80
CA ASP A 512 -13.40 57.77 5.24
C ASP A 512 -14.58 57.49 4.29
N LEU A 513 -15.11 56.27 4.36
CA LEU A 513 -16.34 55.88 3.68
C LEU A 513 -17.48 56.16 4.66
N GLY A 514 -18.21 57.24 4.38
CA GLY A 514 -19.20 57.85 5.28
C GLY A 514 -20.40 56.98 5.62
#